data_AF-A0A544YUA2-F1
#
_entry.id   AF-A0A544YUA2-F1
#
_cell.length_a   1.000
_cell.length_b   1.000
_cell.length_c   1.000
_cell.angle_alpha   90.00
_cell.angle_beta   90.00
_cell.angle_gamma   90.00
#
_symmetry.space_group_name_H-M   'P 1'
#
loop_
_entity.id
_entity.type
_entity.pdbx_description
1 polymer ?
#
loop_
_entity_poly.entity_id
_entity_poly.type
_entity_poly.pdbx_seq_one_letter_code
_entity_poly.pdbx_strand_id
1 'polypeptide(L)'
;MRLVPGDPARIIAGGVQANATPQVLDAIRDQYGLRRPVAVQYVLFLGRLLRADLGGSYQLGRPVSSVIGEQLGPTLALAAGAALLGFCLAVALALLTAGRPRARAVSRVLEFCSISTPNFWIGVLLLAVFSFRLRWFPVLGDDGPAALVLPCAALALPIAGVLAQVTREGLERALDQPFALTARSRGATEHRIRARHALRHAALPVLTLSGWVLGELLAGTVVVETVFARQGLGHVVVAAVRGRDFPVVTGVVVLSALTFSLINIGLDLLYGLVDPRIREAAA
;
A
#
# COMPACT_ATOMS: atom_id res chain seq x y z
N MET A 1 6.88 24.47 -4.72
CA MET A 1 6.26 25.64 -4.05
C MET A 1 7.06 25.96 -2.81
N ARG A 2 7.30 27.24 -2.53
CA ARG A 2 8.11 27.68 -1.38
C ARG A 2 7.28 27.73 -0.09
N LEU A 3 6.88 26.57 0.42
CA LEU A 3 6.13 26.42 1.68
C LEU A 3 6.97 25.84 2.83
N VAL A 4 8.14 25.26 2.53
CA VAL A 4 9.00 24.55 3.49
C VAL A 4 10.29 25.34 3.77
N PRO A 5 10.85 25.30 4.99
CA PRO A 5 12.09 26.00 5.30
C PRO A 5 13.27 25.53 4.43
N GLY A 6 13.92 26.49 3.76
CA GLY A 6 15.04 26.25 2.85
C GLY A 6 14.83 26.91 1.49
N ASP A 7 15.92 27.33 0.83
CA ASP A 7 15.88 27.90 -0.50
C ASP A 7 16.03 26.80 -1.56
N PRO A 8 14.99 26.46 -2.35
CA PRO A 8 15.08 25.41 -3.38
C PRO A 8 16.17 25.70 -4.41
N ALA A 9 16.52 26.96 -4.65
CA ALA A 9 17.59 27.32 -5.57
C ALA A 9 18.96 26.78 -5.12
N ARG A 10 19.22 26.70 -3.82
CA ARG A 10 20.45 26.08 -3.29
C ARG A 10 20.47 24.58 -3.50
N ILE A 11 19.30 23.94 -3.54
CA ILE A 11 19.17 22.48 -3.73
C ILE A 11 19.43 22.14 -5.19
N ILE A 12 18.80 22.90 -6.09
CA ILE A 12 19.02 22.81 -7.54
C ILE A 12 20.48 23.10 -7.89
N ALA A 13 21.14 24.03 -7.19
CA ALA A 13 22.55 24.35 -7.41
C ALA A 13 23.55 23.29 -6.92
N GLY A 14 23.09 22.12 -6.45
CA GLY A 14 23.94 21.03 -5.95
C GLY A 14 23.91 20.86 -4.41
N GLY A 15 22.92 21.43 -3.74
CA GLY A 15 22.76 21.33 -2.28
C GLY A 15 23.55 22.37 -1.50
N VAL A 16 23.48 22.30 -0.16
CA VAL A 16 24.13 23.26 0.76
C VAL A 16 25.66 23.25 0.63
N GLN A 17 26.23 22.15 0.13
CA GLN A 17 27.67 21.96 -0.05
C GLN A 17 28.19 22.55 -1.37
N ALA A 18 27.31 22.83 -2.34
CA ALA A 18 27.69 23.53 -3.54
C ALA A 18 27.85 25.03 -3.20
N ASN A 19 29.08 25.54 -3.29
CA ASN A 19 29.40 26.97 -3.14
C ASN A 19 28.88 27.76 -4.36
N ALA A 20 27.57 27.73 -4.59
CA ALA A 20 26.92 28.46 -5.66
C ALA A 20 26.98 29.96 -5.38
N THR A 21 27.50 30.73 -6.33
CA THR A 21 27.55 32.19 -6.22
C THR A 21 26.13 32.77 -6.15
N PRO A 22 25.94 33.93 -5.48
CA PRO A 22 24.64 34.59 -5.38
C PRO A 22 23.97 34.83 -6.75
N GLN A 23 24.76 35.12 -7.79
CA GLN A 23 24.24 35.32 -9.15
C GLN A 23 23.61 34.04 -9.73
N VAL A 24 24.23 32.87 -9.50
CA VAL A 24 23.69 31.58 -9.96
C VAL A 24 22.40 31.25 -9.22
N LEU A 25 22.35 31.49 -7.91
CA LEU A 25 21.14 31.28 -7.11
C LEU A 25 19.98 32.16 -7.57
N ASP A 26 20.25 33.43 -7.89
CA ASP A 26 19.22 34.34 -8.39
C ASP A 26 18.71 33.94 -9.78
N ALA A 27 19.60 33.53 -10.68
CA ALA A 27 19.22 32.99 -11.99
C ALA A 27 18.30 31.77 -11.85
N ILE A 28 18.62 30.83 -10.94
CA ILE A 28 17.78 29.65 -10.67
C ILE A 28 16.41 30.07 -10.11
N ARG A 29 16.37 31.04 -9.18
CA ARG A 29 15.10 31.52 -8.62
C ARG A 29 14.18 32.11 -9.67
N ASP A 30 14.74 32.84 -10.63
CA ASP A 30 13.97 33.43 -11.72
C ASP A 30 13.53 32.36 -12.73
N GLN A 31 14.43 31.44 -13.12
CA GLN A 31 14.13 30.34 -14.04
C GLN A 31 13.02 29.41 -13.53
N TYR A 32 13.04 29.05 -12.24
CA TYR A 32 12.04 28.18 -11.62
C TYR A 32 10.82 28.94 -11.06
N GLY A 33 10.76 30.27 -11.25
CA GLY A 33 9.66 31.12 -10.78
C GLY A 33 9.51 31.15 -9.26
N LEU A 34 10.58 30.87 -8.51
CA LEU A 34 10.58 30.75 -7.05
C LEU A 34 10.34 32.08 -6.32
N ARG A 35 10.49 33.21 -7.04
CA ARG A 35 10.18 34.57 -6.53
C ARG A 35 8.70 34.92 -6.61
N ARG A 36 7.90 34.21 -7.42
CA ARG A 36 6.47 34.51 -7.56
C ARG A 36 5.74 34.19 -6.24
N PRO A 37 4.64 34.89 -5.92
CA PRO A 37 3.81 34.56 -4.76
C PRO A 37 3.39 33.08 -4.78
N VAL A 38 3.29 32.45 -3.61
CA VAL A 38 3.00 31.01 -3.49
C VAL A 38 1.70 30.63 -4.21
N ALA A 39 0.67 31.48 -4.13
CA ALA A 39 -0.58 31.29 -4.85
C ALA A 39 -0.38 31.20 -6.38
N VAL A 40 0.48 32.04 -6.95
CA VAL A 40 0.79 32.00 -8.40
C VAL A 40 1.56 30.72 -8.74
N GLN A 41 2.52 30.30 -7.90
CA GLN A 41 3.22 29.03 -8.09
C GLN A 41 2.26 27.84 -8.06
N TYR A 42 1.24 27.89 -7.19
CA TYR A 42 0.21 26.87 -7.07
C TYR A 42 -0.68 26.79 -8.30
N VAL A 43 -1.19 27.93 -8.80
CA VAL A 43 -2.02 27.97 -10.02
C VAL A 43 -1.21 27.51 -11.25
N LEU A 44 0.04 27.93 -11.38
CA LEU A 44 0.92 27.46 -12.46
C LEU A 44 1.22 25.96 -12.37
N PHE A 45 1.30 25.41 -11.16
CA PHE A 45 1.41 23.97 -10.97
C PHE A 45 0.13 23.24 -11.38
N LEU A 46 -1.05 23.71 -10.98
CA LEU A 46 -2.32 23.13 -11.40
C LEU A 46 -2.48 23.15 -12.93
N GLY A 47 -2.13 24.27 -13.58
CA GLY A 47 -2.18 24.37 -15.04
C GLY A 47 -1.25 23.37 -15.76
N ARG A 48 -0.09 23.07 -15.17
CA ARG A 48 0.82 22.02 -15.68
C ARG A 48 0.26 20.62 -15.41
N LEU A 49 -0.30 20.40 -14.22
CA LEU A 49 -0.90 19.11 -13.85
C LEU A 49 -2.06 18.72 -14.77
N LEU A 50 -2.89 19.68 -15.19
CA LEU A 50 -3.95 19.46 -16.18
C LEU A 50 -3.42 19.01 -17.56
N ARG A 51 -2.14 19.25 -17.85
CA ARG A 51 -1.43 18.78 -19.06
C ARG A 51 -0.59 17.53 -18.80
N ALA A 52 -0.79 16.88 -17.65
CA ALA A 52 0.02 15.76 -17.16
C ALA A 52 1.53 16.07 -17.01
N ASP A 53 1.88 17.35 -16.84
CA ASP A 53 3.26 17.79 -16.58
C ASP A 53 3.49 17.94 -15.07
N LEU A 54 4.25 16.99 -14.50
CA LEU A 54 4.65 16.99 -13.09
C LEU A 54 5.93 17.81 -12.83
N GLY A 55 6.54 18.37 -13.88
CA GLY A 55 7.82 19.06 -13.83
C GLY A 55 9.03 18.12 -13.81
N GLY A 56 10.20 18.69 -13.50
CA GLY A 56 11.47 17.97 -13.41
C GLY A 56 11.93 17.81 -11.97
N SER A 57 12.59 16.68 -11.68
CA SER A 57 13.30 16.43 -10.43
C SER A 57 14.45 17.42 -10.28
N TYR A 58 14.56 18.02 -9.09
CA TYR A 58 15.66 18.93 -8.77
C TYR A 58 16.99 18.22 -8.59
N GLN A 59 16.97 16.96 -8.14
CA GLN A 59 18.20 16.18 -7.91
C GLN A 59 18.65 15.42 -9.16
N LEU A 60 17.72 14.77 -9.86
CA LEU A 60 18.03 13.89 -10.97
C LEU A 60 18.10 14.64 -12.31
N GLY A 61 17.57 15.86 -12.38
CA GLY A 61 17.51 16.64 -13.63
C GLY A 61 16.64 15.99 -14.71
N ARG A 62 15.83 14.99 -14.36
CA ARG A 62 14.95 14.23 -15.27
C ARG A 62 13.48 14.55 -15.01
N PRO A 63 12.58 14.33 -15.99
CA PRO A 63 11.14 14.47 -15.79
C PRO A 63 10.63 13.60 -14.63
N VAL A 64 9.75 14.14 -13.78
CA VAL A 64 9.18 13.39 -12.66
C VAL A 64 8.39 12.18 -13.15
N SER A 65 7.70 12.30 -14.29
CA SER A 65 6.95 11.21 -14.92
C SER A 65 7.83 10.00 -15.25
N SER A 66 9.06 10.20 -15.73
CA SER A 66 9.98 9.08 -16.00
C SER A 66 10.48 8.43 -14.73
N VAL A 67 10.81 9.23 -13.71
CA VAL A 67 11.27 8.72 -12.40
C VAL A 67 10.19 7.85 -11.75
N ILE A 68 8.94 8.31 -11.80
CA ILE A 68 7.79 7.55 -11.31
C ILE A 68 7.53 6.30 -12.17
N GLY A 69 7.55 6.45 -13.50
CA GLY A 69 7.29 5.37 -14.45
C GLY A 69 8.20 4.16 -14.27
N GLU A 70 9.50 4.41 -14.04
CA GLU A 70 10.50 3.36 -13.81
C GLU A 70 10.26 2.58 -12.51
N GLN A 71 9.61 3.19 -11.52
CA GLN A 71 9.49 2.66 -10.16
C GLN A 71 8.08 2.16 -9.84
N LEU A 72 7.11 2.44 -10.72
CA LEU A 72 5.73 1.98 -10.58
C LEU A 72 5.63 0.45 -10.61
N GLY A 73 6.30 -0.21 -11.54
CA GLY A 73 6.25 -1.67 -11.69
C GLY A 73 6.67 -2.43 -10.42
N PRO A 74 7.87 -2.15 -9.86
CA PRO A 74 8.34 -2.76 -8.62
C PRO A 74 7.40 -2.58 -7.42
N THR A 75 6.85 -1.37 -7.22
CA THR A 75 5.91 -1.08 -6.13
C THR A 75 4.58 -1.80 -6.34
N LEU A 76 4.05 -1.84 -7.56
CA LEU A 76 2.82 -2.57 -7.87
C LEU A 76 2.98 -4.07 -7.66
N ALA A 77 4.11 -4.65 -8.05
CA ALA A 77 4.39 -6.06 -7.81
C ALA A 77 4.41 -6.41 -6.31
N LEU A 78 5.04 -5.55 -5.51
CA LEU A 78 5.05 -5.69 -4.04
C LEU A 78 3.65 -5.55 -3.44
N ALA A 79 2.92 -4.48 -3.79
CA ALA A 79 1.59 -4.23 -3.27
C ALA A 79 0.61 -5.36 -3.65
N ALA A 80 0.60 -5.79 -4.91
CA ALA A 80 -0.27 -6.86 -5.38
C ALA A 80 0.10 -8.21 -4.75
N GLY A 81 1.40 -8.51 -4.65
CA GLY A 81 1.88 -9.73 -4.01
C GLY A 81 1.51 -9.80 -2.52
N ALA A 82 1.68 -8.69 -1.80
CA ALA A 82 1.30 -8.59 -0.40
C ALA A 82 -0.22 -8.67 -0.19
N ALA A 83 -1.00 -8.00 -1.04
CA ALA A 83 -2.46 -8.06 -1.01
C ALA A 83 -2.97 -9.50 -1.22
N LEU A 84 -2.45 -10.18 -2.25
CA LEU A 84 -2.82 -11.55 -2.57
C LEU A 84 -2.43 -12.50 -1.43
N LEU A 85 -1.20 -12.39 -0.94
CA LEU A 85 -0.72 -13.23 0.16
C LEU A 85 -1.53 -12.98 1.44
N GLY A 86 -1.80 -11.71 1.77
CA GLY A 86 -2.56 -11.32 2.95
C GLY A 86 -3.99 -11.85 2.90
N PHE A 87 -4.66 -11.73 1.74
CA PHE A 87 -6.00 -12.27 1.53
C PHE A 87 -6.03 -13.80 1.62
N CYS A 88 -5.08 -14.49 0.96
CA CYS A 88 -4.98 -15.95 1.01
C CYS A 88 -4.77 -16.44 2.46
N LEU A 89 -3.87 -15.81 3.21
CA LEU A 89 -3.64 -16.13 4.62
C LEU A 89 -4.87 -15.85 5.47
N ALA A 90 -5.55 -14.73 5.25
CA ALA A 90 -6.77 -14.37 5.97
C ALA A 90 -7.88 -15.41 5.79
N VAL A 91 -8.16 -15.81 4.55
CA VAL A 91 -9.18 -16.81 4.22
C VAL A 91 -8.78 -18.18 4.80
N ALA A 92 -7.52 -18.59 4.66
CA ALA A 92 -7.03 -19.84 5.21
C ALA A 92 -7.19 -19.88 6.74
N LEU A 93 -6.73 -18.84 7.45
CA LEU A 93 -6.85 -18.74 8.91
C LEU A 93 -8.32 -18.72 9.35
N ALA A 94 -9.18 -17.98 8.66
CA ALA A 94 -10.60 -17.93 8.96
C ALA A 94 -11.26 -19.31 8.81
N LEU A 95 -11.03 -20.02 7.70
CA LEU A 95 -11.59 -21.36 7.47
C LEU A 95 -11.08 -22.41 8.45
N LEU A 96 -9.79 -22.32 8.83
CA LEU A 96 -9.16 -23.25 9.75
C LEU A 96 -9.60 -23.02 11.20
N THR A 97 -9.92 -21.79 11.59
CA THR A 97 -10.20 -21.44 13.00
C THR A 97 -11.67 -21.21 13.31
N ALA A 98 -12.51 -20.94 12.30
CA ALA A 98 -13.93 -20.73 12.50
C ALA A 98 -14.63 -21.94 13.12
N GLY A 99 -15.37 -21.69 14.20
CA GLY A 99 -16.05 -22.72 14.99
C GLY A 99 -15.12 -23.71 15.71
N ARG A 100 -13.81 -23.42 15.79
CA ARG A 100 -12.81 -24.28 16.46
C ARG A 100 -12.12 -23.52 17.60
N PRO A 101 -12.60 -23.61 18.86
CA PRO A 101 -12.19 -22.71 19.94
C PRO A 101 -10.70 -22.77 20.28
N ARG A 102 -10.07 -23.97 20.27
CA ARG A 102 -8.63 -24.11 20.53
C ARG A 102 -7.78 -23.48 19.42
N ALA A 103 -8.09 -23.78 18.15
CA ALA A 103 -7.39 -23.19 17.01
C ALA A 103 -7.57 -21.67 16.95
N ARG A 104 -8.77 -21.19 17.30
CA ARG A 104 -9.08 -19.75 17.43
C ARG A 104 -8.25 -19.06 18.50
N ALA A 105 -8.08 -19.68 19.67
CA ALA A 105 -7.28 -19.10 20.74
C ALA A 105 -5.82 -18.88 20.29
N VAL A 106 -5.23 -19.87 19.63
CA VAL A 106 -3.86 -19.78 19.10
C VAL A 106 -3.75 -18.72 18.00
N SER A 107 -4.64 -18.73 17.00
CA SER A 107 -4.52 -17.76 15.90
C SER A 107 -4.79 -16.33 16.35
N ARG A 108 -5.66 -16.09 17.35
CA ARG A 108 -5.86 -14.75 17.93
C ARG A 108 -4.57 -14.16 18.50
N VAL A 109 -3.75 -14.98 19.16
CA VAL A 109 -2.45 -14.54 19.67
C VAL A 109 -1.51 -14.18 18.51
N LEU A 110 -1.42 -15.03 17.49
CA LEU A 110 -0.58 -14.79 16.31
C LEU A 110 -1.01 -13.54 15.53
N GLU A 111 -2.32 -13.37 15.34
CA GLU A 111 -2.91 -12.19 14.68
C GLU A 111 -2.64 -10.94 15.51
N PHE A 112 -2.87 -10.98 16.82
CA PHE A 112 -2.58 -9.85 17.71
C PHE A 112 -1.11 -9.44 17.66
N CYS A 113 -0.19 -10.40 17.71
CA CYS A 113 1.24 -10.13 17.57
C CYS A 113 1.53 -9.50 16.20
N SER A 114 0.93 -10.00 15.13
CA SER A 114 1.15 -9.46 13.78
C SER A 114 0.63 -8.03 13.62
N ILE A 115 -0.57 -7.74 14.14
CA ILE A 115 -1.20 -6.41 14.04
C ILE A 115 -0.47 -5.39 14.94
N SER A 116 -0.02 -5.82 16.13
CA SER A 116 0.62 -4.94 17.10
C SER A 116 2.10 -4.68 16.81
N THR A 117 2.68 -5.41 15.84
CA THR A 117 4.08 -5.25 15.48
C THR A 117 4.21 -4.28 14.30
N PRO A 118 5.05 -3.24 14.38
CA PRO A 118 5.29 -2.34 13.26
C PRO A 118 5.83 -3.08 12.02
N ASN A 119 5.38 -2.69 10.82
CA ASN A 119 5.77 -3.31 9.54
C ASN A 119 7.30 -3.42 9.36
N PHE A 120 8.04 -2.37 9.71
CA PHE A 120 9.51 -2.39 9.61
C PHE A 120 10.12 -3.47 10.52
N TRP A 121 9.55 -3.67 11.70
CA TRP A 121 10.08 -4.62 12.67
C TRP A 121 9.81 -6.06 12.24
N ILE A 122 8.62 -6.33 11.70
CA ILE A 122 8.32 -7.61 11.04
C ILE A 122 9.35 -7.86 9.93
N GLY A 123 9.59 -6.87 9.07
CA GLY A 123 10.60 -6.96 8.01
C GLY A 123 12.00 -7.31 8.52
N VAL A 124 12.47 -6.60 9.56
CA VAL A 124 13.78 -6.86 10.18
C VAL A 124 13.86 -8.26 10.79
N LEU A 125 12.82 -8.73 11.47
CA LEU A 125 12.77 -10.08 12.04
C LEU A 125 12.77 -11.15 10.93
N LEU A 126 12.04 -10.93 9.85
CA LEU A 126 12.05 -11.82 8.69
C LEU A 126 13.44 -11.91 8.07
N LEU A 127 14.14 -10.79 7.89
CA LEU A 127 15.53 -10.77 7.41
C LEU A 127 16.47 -11.50 8.38
N ALA A 128 16.34 -11.25 9.69
CA ALA A 128 17.15 -11.90 10.73
C ALA A 128 17.05 -13.42 10.70
N VAL A 129 15.82 -13.93 10.61
CA VAL A 129 15.57 -15.37 10.64
C VAL A 129 15.82 -16.01 9.29
N PHE A 130 15.19 -15.51 8.23
CA PHE A 130 15.13 -16.20 6.94
C PHE A 130 16.28 -15.87 6.01
N SER A 131 16.84 -14.66 6.08
CA SER A 131 17.98 -14.26 5.23
C SER A 131 19.32 -14.45 5.94
N PHE A 132 19.48 -14.01 7.18
CA PHE A 132 20.77 -14.09 7.88
C PHE A 132 21.03 -15.46 8.53
N ARG A 133 20.07 -15.97 9.31
CA ARG A 133 20.25 -17.23 10.04
C ARG A 133 20.06 -18.46 9.15
N LEU A 134 18.92 -18.54 8.45
CA LEU A 134 18.56 -19.69 7.61
C LEU A 134 19.12 -19.61 6.19
N ARG A 135 19.38 -18.40 5.68
CA ARG A 135 19.88 -18.15 4.32
C ARG A 135 18.99 -18.73 3.22
N TRP A 136 17.69 -18.77 3.44
CA TRP A 136 16.70 -19.26 2.47
C TRP A 136 16.41 -18.22 1.38
N PHE A 137 16.50 -16.94 1.74
CA PHE A 137 16.20 -15.82 0.86
C PHE A 137 17.34 -14.81 0.83
N PRO A 138 17.48 -14.03 -0.25
CA PRO A 138 18.47 -12.96 -0.31
C PRO A 138 18.22 -11.91 0.78
N VAL A 139 19.28 -11.19 1.15
CA VAL A 139 19.22 -10.15 2.19
C VAL A 139 18.71 -8.83 1.61
N LEU A 140 19.18 -8.46 0.42
CA LEU A 140 18.87 -7.17 -0.24
C LEU A 140 18.75 -7.39 -1.75
N GLY A 141 18.07 -6.48 -2.41
CA GLY A 141 18.05 -6.36 -3.88
C GLY A 141 16.76 -6.83 -4.55
N ASP A 142 16.74 -6.70 -5.87
CA ASP A 142 15.59 -6.96 -6.74
C ASP A 142 15.75 -8.24 -7.58
N ASP A 143 16.74 -9.08 -7.25
CA ASP A 143 17.11 -10.23 -8.06
C ASP A 143 16.15 -11.41 -7.87
N GLY A 144 15.17 -11.49 -8.77
CA GLY A 144 14.27 -12.62 -8.94
C GLY A 144 13.06 -12.65 -7.99
N PRO A 145 12.14 -13.61 -8.18
CA PRO A 145 10.90 -13.69 -7.42
C PRO A 145 11.12 -14.03 -5.93
N ALA A 146 12.25 -14.67 -5.60
CA ALA A 146 12.59 -14.99 -4.21
C ALA A 146 12.82 -13.73 -3.36
N ALA A 147 13.37 -12.67 -3.95
CA ALA A 147 13.57 -11.39 -3.26
C ALA A 147 12.25 -10.69 -2.89
N LEU A 148 11.14 -11.05 -3.55
CA LEU A 148 9.82 -10.49 -3.28
C LEU A 148 9.10 -11.15 -2.09
N VAL A 149 9.49 -12.38 -1.72
CA VAL A 149 8.75 -13.20 -0.74
C VAL A 149 8.73 -12.56 0.65
N LEU A 150 9.90 -12.18 1.18
CA LEU A 150 9.99 -11.58 2.51
C LEU A 150 9.36 -10.18 2.59
N PRO A 151 9.59 -9.26 1.63
CA PRO A 151 8.86 -8.01 1.56
C PRO A 151 7.33 -8.18 1.52
N CYS A 152 6.83 -9.10 0.68
CA CYS A 152 5.40 -9.41 0.62
C CYS A 152 4.89 -9.96 1.95
N ALA A 153 5.63 -10.86 2.60
CA ALA A 153 5.24 -11.41 3.89
C ALA A 153 5.21 -10.34 4.99
N ALA A 154 6.19 -9.43 5.02
CA ALA A 154 6.25 -8.34 5.98
C ALA A 154 4.99 -7.45 5.90
N LEU A 155 4.55 -7.14 4.68
CA LEU A 155 3.39 -6.30 4.43
C LEU A 155 2.06 -7.08 4.57
N ALA A 156 2.06 -8.37 4.21
CA ALA A 156 0.86 -9.21 4.21
C ALA A 156 0.42 -9.66 5.61
N LEU A 157 1.33 -9.87 6.56
CA LEU A 157 1.02 -10.45 7.86
C LEU A 157 0.03 -9.62 8.70
N PRO A 158 0.19 -8.30 8.85
CA PRO A 158 -0.79 -7.47 9.58
C PRO A 158 -2.14 -7.40 8.86
N ILE A 159 -2.12 -7.28 7.53
CA ILE A 159 -3.32 -7.31 6.68
C ILE A 159 -4.07 -8.63 6.89
N ALA A 160 -3.36 -9.75 6.84
CA ALA A 160 -3.92 -11.07 7.08
C ALA A 160 -4.53 -11.18 8.48
N GLY A 161 -3.87 -10.59 9.49
CA GLY A 161 -4.35 -10.58 10.88
C GLY A 161 -5.74 -9.96 11.00
N VAL A 162 -5.91 -8.74 10.49
CA VAL A 162 -7.19 -8.01 10.55
C VAL A 162 -8.24 -8.71 9.69
N LEU A 163 -7.91 -9.06 8.44
CA LEU A 163 -8.86 -9.70 7.55
C LEU A 163 -9.27 -11.10 8.03
N ALA A 164 -8.39 -11.87 8.68
CA ALA A 164 -8.73 -13.18 9.24
C ALA A 164 -9.77 -13.06 10.35
N GLN A 165 -9.68 -12.04 11.20
CA GLN A 165 -10.65 -11.81 12.29
C GLN A 165 -12.03 -11.50 11.72
N VAL A 166 -12.09 -10.56 10.79
CA VAL A 166 -13.34 -10.09 10.17
C VAL A 166 -13.97 -11.19 9.32
N THR A 167 -13.18 -11.89 8.50
CA THR A 167 -13.66 -13.01 7.67
C THR A 167 -14.20 -14.14 8.52
N ARG A 168 -13.53 -14.46 9.63
CA ARG A 168 -13.97 -15.54 10.54
C ARG A 168 -15.26 -15.20 11.25
N GLU A 169 -15.41 -13.97 11.75
CA GLU A 169 -16.64 -13.52 12.38
C GLU A 169 -17.81 -13.55 11.37
N GLY A 170 -17.57 -13.09 10.14
CA GLY A 170 -18.52 -13.22 9.04
C GLY A 170 -18.88 -14.67 8.73
N LEU A 171 -17.91 -15.59 8.74
CA LEU A 171 -18.14 -17.01 8.52
C LEU A 171 -19.00 -17.62 9.65
N GLU A 172 -18.68 -17.31 10.89
CA GLU A 172 -19.41 -17.81 12.06
C GLU A 172 -20.85 -17.31 12.07
N ARG A 173 -21.06 -16.00 11.86
CA ARG A 173 -22.39 -15.41 11.70
C ARG A 173 -23.18 -16.04 10.56
N ALA A 174 -22.53 -16.39 9.44
CA ALA A 174 -23.19 -17.04 8.32
C ALA A 174 -23.56 -18.51 8.62
N LEU A 175 -22.72 -19.22 9.38
CA LEU A 175 -22.98 -20.62 9.77
C LEU A 175 -24.12 -20.76 10.79
N ASP A 176 -24.43 -19.69 11.53
CA ASP A 176 -25.55 -19.64 12.48
C ASP A 176 -26.90 -19.32 11.82
N GLN A 177 -26.93 -19.02 10.51
CA GLN A 177 -28.17 -18.71 9.81
C GLN A 177 -28.98 -19.97 9.42
N PRO A 178 -30.32 -19.86 9.27
CA PRO A 178 -31.19 -20.99 8.92
C PRO A 178 -30.79 -21.75 7.65
N PHE A 179 -30.22 -21.07 6.64
CA PHE A 179 -29.79 -21.72 5.40
C PHE A 179 -28.73 -22.80 5.65
N ALA A 180 -27.89 -22.63 6.67
CA ALA A 180 -26.84 -23.59 7.00
C ALA A 180 -27.45 -24.90 7.50
N LEU A 181 -28.51 -24.84 8.32
CA LEU A 181 -29.27 -26.02 8.75
C LEU A 181 -29.91 -26.73 7.54
N THR A 182 -30.55 -25.99 6.65
CA THR A 182 -31.15 -26.55 5.43
C THR A 182 -30.11 -27.18 4.50
N ALA A 183 -28.92 -26.59 4.38
CA ALA A 183 -27.83 -27.17 3.59
C ALA A 183 -27.33 -28.48 4.19
N ARG A 184 -27.20 -28.55 5.53
CA ARG A 184 -26.82 -29.77 6.26
C ARG A 184 -27.87 -30.87 6.10
N SER A 185 -29.16 -30.54 6.19
CA SER A 185 -30.25 -31.53 6.03
C SER A 185 -30.31 -32.11 4.61
N ARG A 186 -29.82 -31.38 3.61
CA ARG A 186 -29.66 -31.86 2.22
C ARG A 186 -28.34 -32.60 1.95
N GLY A 187 -27.58 -32.94 3.00
CA GLY A 187 -26.34 -33.73 2.89
C GLY A 187 -25.09 -32.94 2.48
N ALA A 188 -25.12 -31.60 2.53
CA ALA A 188 -23.92 -30.81 2.26
C ALA A 188 -22.89 -30.99 3.38
N THR A 189 -21.63 -31.25 3.01
CA THR A 189 -20.52 -31.32 3.97
C THR A 189 -20.20 -29.93 4.54
N GLU A 190 -19.69 -29.89 5.76
CA GLU A 190 -19.31 -28.64 6.44
C GLU A 190 -18.30 -27.81 5.62
N HIS A 191 -17.36 -28.47 4.94
CA HIS A 191 -16.42 -27.80 4.02
C HIS A 191 -17.13 -27.12 2.85
N ARG A 192 -18.11 -27.79 2.23
CA ARG A 192 -18.89 -27.24 1.11
C ARG A 192 -19.78 -26.08 1.56
N ILE A 193 -20.36 -26.16 2.76
CA ILE A 193 -21.16 -25.06 3.33
C ILE A 193 -20.26 -23.84 3.55
N ARG A 194 -19.10 -24.04 4.19
CA ARG A 194 -18.13 -22.96 4.45
C ARG A 194 -17.61 -22.31 3.18
N ALA A 195 -17.05 -23.11 2.27
CA ALA A 195 -16.37 -22.60 1.08
C ALA A 195 -17.33 -21.96 0.06
N ARG A 196 -18.53 -22.51 -0.12
CA ARG A 196 -19.45 -22.07 -1.17
C ARG A 196 -20.53 -21.09 -0.69
N HIS A 197 -20.99 -21.21 0.54
CA HIS A 197 -22.13 -20.43 1.05
C HIS A 197 -21.65 -19.38 2.05
N ALA A 198 -21.00 -19.82 3.15
CA ALA A 198 -20.64 -18.91 4.23
C ALA A 198 -19.57 -17.87 3.80
N LEU A 199 -18.58 -18.25 2.98
CA LEU A 199 -17.59 -17.28 2.45
C LEU A 199 -18.23 -16.16 1.63
N ARG A 200 -19.30 -16.44 0.88
CA ARG A 200 -20.00 -15.40 0.11
C ARG A 200 -20.61 -14.35 1.03
N HIS A 201 -21.15 -14.76 2.17
CA HIS A 201 -21.68 -13.84 3.18
C HIS A 201 -20.57 -13.14 3.98
N ALA A 202 -19.44 -13.82 4.20
CA ALA A 202 -18.26 -13.25 4.86
C ALA A 202 -17.47 -12.28 3.97
N ALA A 203 -17.70 -12.27 2.66
CA ALA A 203 -17.02 -11.38 1.72
C ALA A 203 -17.45 -9.91 1.88
N LEU A 204 -18.69 -9.64 2.33
CA LEU A 204 -19.19 -8.27 2.44
C LEU A 204 -18.37 -7.42 3.43
N PRO A 205 -18.12 -7.86 4.69
CA PRO A 205 -17.23 -7.11 5.59
C PRO A 205 -15.79 -6.96 5.08
N VAL A 206 -15.28 -7.95 4.33
CA VAL A 206 -13.93 -7.89 3.76
C VAL A 206 -13.84 -6.82 2.68
N LEU A 207 -14.87 -6.70 1.84
CA LEU A 207 -14.98 -5.60 0.89
C LEU A 207 -15.01 -4.25 1.62
N THR A 208 -15.50 -4.17 2.86
CA THR A 208 -15.53 -2.89 3.65
C THR A 208 -14.18 -2.46 4.10
N LEU A 209 -13.31 -3.43 4.32
CA LEU A 209 -11.93 -3.16 4.69
C LEU A 209 -11.02 -3.00 3.48
N SER A 210 -11.53 -3.09 2.24
CA SER A 210 -10.70 -2.93 1.04
C SER A 210 -10.03 -1.54 0.98
N GLY A 211 -10.76 -0.46 1.29
CA GLY A 211 -10.19 0.88 1.39
C GLY A 211 -9.10 1.00 2.46
N TRP A 212 -9.29 0.33 3.61
CA TRP A 212 -8.28 0.25 4.66
C TRP A 212 -7.04 -0.53 4.19
N VAL A 213 -7.21 -1.68 3.54
CA VAL A 213 -6.12 -2.49 2.98
C VAL A 213 -5.30 -1.68 1.98
N LEU A 214 -5.95 -0.89 1.11
CA LEU A 214 -5.25 -0.05 0.15
C LEU A 214 -4.41 1.04 0.83
N GLY A 215 -4.97 1.69 1.86
CA GLY A 215 -4.22 2.65 2.66
C GLY A 215 -2.99 2.01 3.32
N GLU A 216 -3.17 0.82 3.89
CA GLU A 216 -2.09 0.06 4.52
C GLU A 216 -1.02 -0.37 3.51
N LEU A 217 -1.41 -0.81 2.30
CA LEU A 217 -0.48 -1.13 1.24
C LEU A 217 0.32 0.10 0.79
N LEU A 218 -0.34 1.24 0.56
CA LEU A 218 0.33 2.47 0.14
C LEU A 218 1.32 3.00 1.19
N ALA A 219 0.94 2.96 2.47
CA ALA A 219 1.82 3.40 3.55
C ALA A 219 2.95 2.39 3.82
N GLY A 220 2.59 1.10 3.84
CA GLY A 220 3.49 0.01 4.18
C GLY A 220 4.54 -0.27 3.10
N THR A 221 4.23 -0.12 1.81
CA THR A 221 5.25 -0.28 0.74
C THR A 221 6.41 0.68 0.92
N VAL A 222 6.17 1.93 1.34
CA VAL A 222 7.24 2.91 1.57
C VAL A 222 8.25 2.42 2.60
N VAL A 223 7.73 1.88 3.71
CA VAL A 223 8.55 1.34 4.80
C VAL A 223 9.26 0.08 4.36
N VAL A 224 8.54 -0.86 3.74
CA VAL A 224 9.07 -2.16 3.31
C VAL A 224 10.13 -2.00 2.22
N GLU A 225 9.91 -1.17 1.21
CA GLU A 225 10.92 -0.88 0.18
C GLU A 225 12.20 -0.32 0.77
N THR A 226 12.09 0.57 1.77
CA THR A 226 13.25 1.12 2.47
C THR A 226 14.00 0.08 3.29
N VAL A 227 13.28 -0.78 4.04
CA VAL A 227 13.88 -1.80 4.92
C VAL A 227 14.59 -2.89 4.13
N PHE A 228 14.00 -3.31 3.01
CA PHE A 228 14.55 -4.36 2.15
C PHE A 228 15.48 -3.82 1.05
N ALA A 229 15.74 -2.51 1.04
CA ALA A 229 16.48 -1.79 -0.02
C ALA A 229 16.00 -2.14 -1.44
N ARG A 230 14.68 -2.26 -1.58
CA ARG A 230 14.01 -2.60 -2.84
C ARG A 230 13.79 -1.33 -3.65
N GLN A 231 13.98 -1.40 -4.96
CA GLN A 231 13.58 -0.30 -5.84
C GLN A 231 12.04 -0.15 -5.82
N GLY A 232 11.57 1.08 -5.77
CA GLY A 232 10.16 1.42 -5.77
C GLY A 232 9.89 2.89 -5.46
N LEU A 233 8.63 3.29 -5.63
CA LEU A 233 8.17 4.66 -5.42
C LEU A 233 8.37 5.14 -3.98
N GLY A 234 8.25 4.25 -3.00
CA GLY A 234 8.47 4.55 -1.60
C GLY A 234 9.91 4.92 -1.30
N HIS A 235 10.86 4.13 -1.82
CA HIS A 235 12.28 4.47 -1.72
C HIS A 235 12.58 5.83 -2.38
N VAL A 236 12.01 6.09 -3.58
CA VAL A 236 12.15 7.37 -4.28
C VAL A 236 11.57 8.53 -3.47
N VAL A 237 10.39 8.38 -2.86
CA VAL A 237 9.79 9.44 -2.03
C VAL A 237 10.64 9.72 -0.81
N VAL A 238 11.16 8.69 -0.12
CA VAL A 238 12.02 8.89 1.04
C VAL A 238 13.30 9.63 0.66
N ALA A 239 13.92 9.27 -0.47
CA ALA A 239 15.09 9.97 -1.00
C ALA A 239 14.77 11.42 -1.40
N ALA A 240 13.63 11.64 -2.06
CA ALA A 240 13.17 12.96 -2.49
C ALA A 240 12.83 13.86 -1.29
N VAL A 241 12.21 13.33 -0.23
CA VAL A 241 11.96 14.08 1.01
C VAL A 241 13.28 14.49 1.68
N ARG A 242 14.24 13.55 1.80
CA ARG A 242 15.54 13.82 2.42
C ARG A 242 16.35 14.88 1.67
N GLY A 243 16.40 14.77 0.34
CA GLY A 243 17.08 15.77 -0.49
C GLY A 243 16.18 16.92 -0.97
N ARG A 244 14.99 17.06 -0.37
CA ARG A 244 14.03 18.17 -0.61
C ARG A 244 13.70 18.41 -2.09
N ASP A 245 13.55 17.33 -2.85
CA ASP A 245 13.09 17.32 -4.23
C ASP A 245 11.55 17.36 -4.28
N PHE A 246 11.01 18.57 -4.09
CA PHE A 246 9.56 18.77 -3.99
C PHE A 246 8.74 18.34 -5.23
N PRO A 247 9.20 18.54 -6.48
CA PRO A 247 8.49 18.03 -7.65
C PRO A 247 8.25 16.53 -7.59
N VAL A 248 9.26 15.74 -7.22
CA VAL A 248 9.12 14.28 -7.11
C VAL A 248 8.16 13.91 -5.99
N VAL A 249 8.31 14.49 -4.80
CA VAL A 249 7.39 14.24 -3.67
C VAL A 249 5.95 14.56 -4.05
N THR A 250 5.72 15.71 -4.67
CA THR A 250 4.37 16.13 -5.08
C THR A 250 3.80 15.21 -6.16
N GLY A 251 4.62 14.81 -7.13
CA GLY A 251 4.21 13.89 -8.19
C GLY A 251 3.76 12.54 -7.66
N VAL A 252 4.52 11.96 -6.72
CA VAL A 252 4.13 10.68 -6.11
C VAL A 252 2.89 10.85 -5.23
N VAL A 253 2.78 11.93 -4.44
CA VAL A 253 1.58 12.18 -3.62
C VAL A 253 0.33 12.31 -4.49
N VAL A 254 0.39 13.07 -5.59
CA VAL A 254 -0.73 13.22 -6.53
C VAL A 254 -1.08 11.89 -7.17
N LEU A 255 -0.09 11.10 -7.58
CA LEU A 255 -0.33 9.79 -8.15
C LEU A 255 -0.94 8.81 -7.14
N SER A 256 -0.46 8.79 -5.90
CA SER A 256 -1.02 7.97 -4.82
C SER A 256 -2.46 8.37 -4.52
N ALA A 257 -2.76 9.67 -4.47
CA ALA A 257 -4.11 10.17 -4.26
C ALA A 257 -5.06 9.80 -5.42
N LEU A 258 -4.60 9.95 -6.67
CA LEU A 258 -5.35 9.56 -7.86
C LEU A 258 -5.61 8.04 -7.86
N THR A 259 -4.56 7.24 -7.65
CA THR A 259 -4.65 5.78 -7.61
C THR A 259 -5.59 5.31 -6.50
N PHE A 260 -5.45 5.85 -5.28
CA PHE A 260 -6.33 5.53 -4.16
C PHE A 260 -7.80 5.87 -4.49
N SER A 261 -8.05 7.04 -5.08
CA SER A 261 -9.40 7.46 -5.47
C SER A 261 -9.99 6.56 -6.56
N LEU A 262 -9.22 6.22 -7.59
CA LEU A 262 -9.67 5.33 -8.67
C LEU A 262 -9.99 3.93 -8.16
N ILE A 263 -9.16 3.38 -7.27
CA ILE A 263 -9.42 2.05 -6.71
C ILE A 263 -10.65 2.10 -5.80
N ASN A 264 -10.84 3.13 -4.97
CA ASN A 264 -12.05 3.27 -4.16
C ASN A 264 -13.32 3.35 -5.01
N ILE A 265 -13.32 4.15 -6.09
CA ILE A 265 -14.44 4.18 -7.04
C ILE A 265 -14.70 2.78 -7.62
N GLY A 266 -13.65 2.06 -7.99
CA GLY A 266 -13.76 0.67 -8.46
C GLY A 266 -14.37 -0.27 -7.41
N LEU A 267 -13.98 -0.13 -6.14
CA LEU A 267 -14.53 -0.89 -5.03
C LEU A 267 -16.00 -0.56 -4.78
N ASP A 268 -16.37 0.72 -4.79
CA ASP A 268 -17.76 1.17 -4.63
C ASP A 268 -18.67 0.60 -5.74
N LEU A 269 -18.16 0.54 -6.98
CA LEU A 269 -18.87 -0.11 -8.09
C LEU A 269 -18.97 -1.63 -7.88
N LEU A 270 -17.89 -2.28 -7.44
CA LEU A 270 -17.89 -3.72 -7.14
C LEU A 270 -18.90 -4.06 -6.04
N TYR A 271 -19.03 -3.18 -5.04
CA TYR A 271 -20.00 -3.32 -3.97
C TYR A 271 -21.44 -3.37 -4.46
N GLY A 272 -21.81 -2.45 -5.36
CA GLY A 272 -23.14 -2.45 -5.97
C GLY A 272 -23.44 -3.70 -6.80
N LEU A 273 -22.40 -4.40 -7.31
CA LEU A 273 -22.53 -5.67 -8.03
C LEU A 273 -22.64 -6.88 -7.10
N VAL A 274 -21.88 -6.88 -6.00
CA VAL A 274 -21.83 -8.00 -5.05
C VAL A 274 -23.05 -8.02 -4.12
N ASP A 275 -23.53 -6.84 -3.70
CA ASP A 275 -24.72 -6.72 -2.87
C ASP A 275 -25.89 -6.04 -3.64
N PRO A 276 -26.79 -6.83 -4.24
CA PRO A 276 -27.95 -6.30 -4.95
C PRO A 276 -28.98 -5.62 -4.03
N ARG A 277 -28.90 -5.78 -2.70
CA ARG A 277 -29.85 -5.16 -1.75
C ARG A 277 -29.69 -3.64 -1.68
N ILE A 278 -28.49 -3.13 -1.95
CA ILE A 278 -28.22 -1.69 -2.00
C ILE A 278 -28.91 -1.06 -3.22
N ARG A 279 -29.07 -1.83 -4.31
CA ARG A 279 -29.80 -1.44 -5.52
C ARG A 279 -31.30 -1.31 -5.29
N GLU A 280 -31.88 -2.08 -4.37
CA GLU A 280 -33.31 -2.04 -4.04
C GLU A 280 -33.67 -0.87 -3.11
N ALA A 281 -32.73 -0.38 -2.28
CA ALA A 281 -32.95 0.78 -1.41
C ALA A 281 -32.83 2.14 -2.12
N ALA A 282 -32.22 2.17 -3.32
CA ALA A 282 -32.05 3.37 -4.14
C ALA A 282 -33.10 3.49 -5.27
N ALA A 283 -34.00 2.51 -5.40
CA ALA A 283 -35.11 2.47 -6.35
C ALA A 283 -36.43 2.75 -5.64
#